data_AF-A0A3D0PSI7-F1
#
_entry.id   AF-A0A3D0PSI7-F1
#
_cell.length_a   1.000
_cell.length_b   1.000
_cell.length_c   1.000
_cell.angle_alpha   90.00
_cell.angle_beta   90.00
_cell.angle_gamma   90.00
#
_symmetry.space_group_name_H-M   'P 1'
#
loop_
_entity.id
_entity.type
_entity.pdbx_description
1 polymer ?
#
loop_
_entity_poly.entity_id
_entity_poly.type
_entity_poly.pdbx_seq_one_letter_code
_entity_poly.pdbx_strand_id
1 'polypeptide(L)'
;IKEFSDPLNCSVLICLDLDIPKGKERLALTDALLESALSLSYSFLSQKQYHYFSWYDSNQGICRRSRIITEKDLFGAIDGLLEISESTGTEGSGTLSTYLACYPMEQYTDIFYVTGAISAVKIDALAMLMANKRNIIYIQDIEEDAKEWEYSKAYEKGIAELGMGLSLINVNNLQSDIQRLQLS
;
A
#
# COMPACT_ATOMS: atom_id res chain seq x y z
N ILE A 1 36.44 -11.88 13.15
CA ILE A 1 35.77 -12.55 12.01
C ILE A 1 34.44 -11.84 11.84
N LYS A 2 34.23 -11.12 10.72
CA LYS A 2 32.94 -10.48 10.43
C LYS A 2 31.99 -11.59 9.98
N GLU A 3 30.99 -11.88 10.79
CA GLU A 3 29.89 -12.76 10.38
C GLU A 3 29.19 -12.10 9.18
N PHE A 4 29.38 -12.70 8.00
CA PHE A 4 28.55 -12.41 6.85
C PHE A 4 27.20 -13.05 7.15
N SER A 5 26.30 -12.30 7.77
CA SER A 5 24.89 -12.66 7.83
C SER A 5 24.40 -12.90 6.40
N ASP A 6 23.69 -14.00 6.17
CA ASP A 6 23.03 -14.25 4.89
C ASP A 6 22.25 -13.01 4.43
N PRO A 7 22.22 -12.70 3.12
CA PRO A 7 21.42 -11.60 2.63
C PRO A 7 19.96 -11.85 2.99
N LEU A 8 19.48 -11.12 4.00
CA LEU A 8 18.09 -11.16 4.44
C LEU A 8 17.23 -10.80 3.22
N ASN A 9 16.40 -11.74 2.76
CA ASN A 9 15.56 -11.55 1.59
C ASN A 9 14.36 -10.67 1.97
N CYS A 10 14.31 -9.44 1.45
CA CYS A 10 13.13 -8.57 1.55
C CYS A 10 12.49 -8.45 0.17
N SER A 11 11.95 -9.57 -0.33
CA SER A 11 11.32 -9.63 -1.64
C SER A 11 9.89 -9.07 -1.67
N VAL A 12 9.33 -8.72 -0.53
CA VAL A 12 7.96 -8.19 -0.42
C VAL A 12 7.99 -6.70 -0.11
N LEU A 13 7.13 -5.93 -0.79
CA LEU A 13 6.92 -4.52 -0.56
C LEU A 13 5.45 -4.24 -0.25
N ILE A 14 5.20 -3.49 0.82
CA ILE A 14 3.92 -2.85 1.09
C ILE A 14 4.06 -1.36 0.77
N CYS A 15 3.21 -0.84 -0.09
CA CYS A 15 3.08 0.57 -0.41
C CYS A 15 1.73 1.08 0.12
N LEU A 16 1.76 1.92 1.14
CA LEU A 16 0.59 2.57 1.70
C LEU A 16 0.40 3.95 1.06
N ASP A 17 -0.76 4.14 0.43
CA ASP A 17 -1.16 5.38 -0.18
C ASP A 17 -2.30 6.03 0.61
N LEU A 18 -1.96 7.14 1.29
CA LEU A 18 -2.89 7.92 2.12
C LEU A 18 -3.64 9.01 1.33
N ASP A 19 -3.54 8.99 0.00
CA ASP A 19 -4.29 9.88 -0.88
C ASP A 19 -5.79 9.50 -0.89
N ILE A 20 -6.60 10.35 -0.26
CA ILE A 20 -8.05 10.18 -0.11
C ILE A 20 -8.77 11.21 -0.99
N PRO A 21 -9.70 10.78 -1.87
CA PRO A 21 -10.46 11.69 -2.72
C PRO A 21 -11.26 12.72 -1.92
N LYS A 22 -11.42 13.92 -2.49
CA LYS A 22 -12.30 14.95 -1.91
C LYS A 22 -13.74 14.44 -1.86
N GLY A 23 -14.42 14.68 -0.74
CA GLY A 23 -15.83 14.30 -0.54
C GLY A 23 -16.03 12.95 0.15
N LYS A 24 -14.97 12.19 0.43
CA LYS A 24 -15.04 10.94 1.19
C LYS A 24 -14.83 11.16 2.70
N GLU A 25 -15.25 10.19 3.52
CA GLU A 25 -15.02 10.24 4.97
C GLU A 25 -13.54 10.01 5.31
N ARG A 26 -12.77 11.10 5.37
CA ARG A 26 -11.30 11.06 5.47
C ARG A 26 -10.79 10.27 6.68
N LEU A 27 -11.38 10.46 7.86
CA LEU A 27 -10.93 9.80 9.08
C LEU A 27 -11.15 8.28 9.00
N ALA A 28 -12.36 7.85 8.63
CA ALA A 28 -12.68 6.43 8.50
C ALA A 28 -11.82 5.73 7.44
N LEU A 29 -11.60 6.37 6.29
CA LEU A 29 -10.70 5.83 5.26
C LEU A 29 -9.24 5.80 5.70
N THR A 30 -8.76 6.82 6.42
CA THR A 30 -7.38 6.84 6.92
C THR A 30 -7.15 5.71 7.92
N ASP A 31 -8.10 5.53 8.85
CA ASP A 31 -8.06 4.45 9.83
C ASP A 31 -8.07 3.07 9.15
N ALA A 32 -8.96 2.87 8.19
CA ALA A 32 -9.05 1.64 7.41
C ALA A 32 -7.79 1.35 6.58
N LEU A 33 -7.18 2.38 5.97
CA LEU A 33 -5.92 2.26 5.23
C LEU A 33 -4.76 1.85 6.15
N LEU A 34 -4.64 2.53 7.29
CA LEU A 34 -3.62 2.23 8.29
C LEU A 34 -3.81 0.83 8.86
N GLU A 35 -5.01 0.48 9.31
CA GLU A 35 -5.31 -0.83 9.87
C GLU A 35 -5.03 -1.95 8.85
N SER A 36 -5.42 -1.77 7.59
CA SER A 36 -5.16 -2.74 6.52
C SER A 36 -3.67 -2.93 6.26
N ALA A 37 -2.91 -1.84 6.09
CA ALA A 37 -1.48 -1.93 5.80
C ALA A 37 -0.68 -2.47 6.99
N LEU A 38 -1.00 -2.04 8.21
CA LEU A 38 -0.32 -2.48 9.43
C LEU A 38 -0.67 -3.94 9.77
N SER A 39 -1.92 -4.36 9.58
CA SER A 39 -2.31 -5.77 9.73
C SER A 39 -1.59 -6.68 8.74
N LEU A 40 -1.43 -6.22 7.50
CA LEU A 40 -0.66 -6.93 6.48
C LEU A 40 0.82 -7.06 6.88
N SER A 41 1.42 -5.96 7.32
CA SER A 41 2.81 -5.92 7.80
C SER A 41 3.02 -6.86 9.00
N TYR A 42 2.12 -6.80 9.99
CA TYR A 42 2.17 -7.67 11.16
C TYR A 42 1.97 -9.15 10.80
N SER A 43 1.13 -9.44 9.81
CA SER A 43 0.93 -10.81 9.32
C SER A 43 2.21 -11.38 8.72
N PHE A 44 2.92 -10.61 7.88
CA PHE A 44 4.23 -11.03 7.36
C PHE A 44 5.27 -11.22 8.48
N LEU A 45 5.32 -10.31 9.47
CA LEU A 45 6.18 -10.49 10.64
C LEU A 45 5.89 -11.79 11.39
N SER A 46 4.61 -12.08 11.61
CA SER A 46 4.16 -13.32 12.30
C SER A 46 4.56 -14.57 11.52
N GLN A 47 4.61 -14.49 10.20
CA GLN A 47 5.10 -15.54 9.30
C GLN A 47 6.63 -15.56 9.15
N LYS A 48 7.36 -14.69 9.84
CA LYS A 48 8.82 -14.48 9.73
C LYS A 48 9.26 -14.05 8.32
N GLN A 49 8.38 -13.38 7.59
CA GLN A 49 8.66 -12.83 6.27
C GLN A 49 9.10 -11.37 6.40
N TYR A 50 10.38 -11.11 6.11
CA TYR A 50 10.89 -9.75 6.07
C TYR A 50 10.36 -9.01 4.85
N HIS A 51 10.01 -7.75 5.02
CA HIS A 51 9.41 -6.95 3.95
C HIS A 51 9.79 -5.48 4.10
N TYR A 52 9.56 -4.73 3.04
CA TYR A 52 9.60 -3.27 3.09
C TYR A 52 8.20 -2.72 3.30
N PHE A 53 8.11 -1.66 4.10
CA PHE A 53 6.91 -0.87 4.29
C PHE A 53 7.20 0.56 3.85
N SER A 54 6.42 1.10 2.92
CA SER A 54 6.67 2.40 2.32
C SER A 54 5.41 3.26 2.26
N TRP A 55 5.61 4.57 2.37
CA TRP A 55 4.58 5.58 2.29
C TRP A 55 5.17 6.91 1.83
N TYR A 56 4.32 7.83 1.39
CA TYR A 56 4.73 9.20 1.10
C TYR A 56 4.66 10.05 2.36
N ASP A 57 5.79 10.59 2.79
CA ASP A 57 5.88 11.56 3.89
C ASP A 57 5.70 12.96 3.30
N SER A 58 4.49 13.48 3.44
CA SER A 58 4.08 14.76 2.88
C SER A 58 4.63 15.97 3.61
N ASN A 59 5.05 15.81 4.88
CA ASN A 59 5.74 16.88 5.61
C ASN A 59 7.10 17.18 4.97
N GLN A 60 7.74 16.15 4.43
CA GLN A 60 9.10 16.23 3.86
C GLN A 60 9.12 16.11 2.33
N GLY A 61 8.01 15.73 1.71
CA GLY A 61 7.89 15.53 0.27
C GLY A 61 8.70 14.36 -0.27
N ILE A 62 8.93 13.32 0.55
CA ILE A 62 9.80 12.18 0.21
C ILE A 62 9.08 10.84 0.37
N CYS A 63 9.54 9.84 -0.37
CA CYS A 63 9.16 8.46 -0.08
C CYS A 63 9.92 7.98 1.15
N ARG A 64 9.19 7.53 2.17
CA ARG A 64 9.75 6.76 3.29
C ARG A 64 9.67 5.29 2.96
N ARG A 65 10.68 4.54 3.38
CA ARG A 65 10.71 3.08 3.30
C ARG A 65 11.44 2.52 4.50
N SER A 66 10.73 1.74 5.29
CA SER A 66 11.27 1.02 6.45
C SER A 66 11.42 -0.45 6.10
N ARG A 67 12.55 -1.03 6.51
CA ARG A 67 12.76 -2.48 6.44
C ARG A 67 12.24 -3.11 7.72
N ILE A 68 11.27 -4.00 7.61
CA ILE A 68 10.59 -4.60 8.75
C ILE A 68 11.11 -6.02 8.97
N ILE A 69 11.89 -6.20 10.05
CA ILE A 69 12.47 -7.50 10.45
C ILE A 69 11.90 -7.93 11.81
N THR A 70 11.62 -6.96 12.67
CA THR A 70 11.12 -7.13 14.03
C THR A 70 9.90 -6.25 14.29
N GLU A 71 9.17 -6.54 15.37
CA GLU A 71 8.07 -5.67 15.83
C GLU A 71 8.56 -4.25 16.12
N LYS A 72 9.79 -4.08 16.63
CA LYS A 72 10.38 -2.75 16.87
C LYS A 72 10.49 -1.93 15.60
N ASP A 73 10.84 -2.56 14.48
CA ASP A 73 10.92 -1.87 13.19
C ASP A 73 9.54 -1.44 12.71
N LEU A 74 8.51 -2.28 12.94
CA LEU A 74 7.12 -1.94 12.66
C LEU A 74 6.64 -0.76 13.52
N PHE A 75 6.91 -0.77 14.82
CA PHE A 75 6.59 0.38 15.68
C PHE A 75 7.28 1.66 15.22
N GLY A 76 8.54 1.59 14.79
CA GLY A 76 9.22 2.75 14.21
C GLY A 76 8.59 3.26 12.91
N ALA A 77 8.01 2.37 12.09
CA ALA A 77 7.23 2.78 10.92
C ALA A 77 5.89 3.42 11.32
N ILE A 78 5.22 2.90 12.35
CA ILE A 78 3.99 3.48 12.90
C ILE A 78 4.23 4.89 13.42
N ASP A 79 5.31 5.11 14.18
CA ASP A 79 5.67 6.44 14.67
C ASP A 79 5.82 7.42 13.49
N GLY A 80 6.55 7.02 12.45
CA GLY A 80 6.72 7.83 11.24
C GLY A 80 5.44 8.08 10.44
N LEU A 81 4.44 7.19 10.51
CA LEU A 81 3.12 7.40 9.91
C LEU A 81 2.29 8.39 10.71
N LEU A 82 2.33 8.32 12.05
CA LEU A 82 1.59 9.21 12.94
C LEU A 82 2.16 10.64 12.95
N GLU A 83 3.42 10.81 12.58
CA GLU A 83 4.05 12.13 12.42
C GLU A 83 3.58 12.88 11.16
N ILE A 84 2.98 12.18 10.18
CA ILE A 84 2.50 12.81 8.95
C ILE A 84 1.36 13.78 9.30
N SER A 85 1.55 15.06 9.01
CA SER A 85 0.46 16.02 9.16
C SER A 85 -0.58 15.76 8.07
N GLU A 86 -1.84 16.12 8.31
CA GLU A 86 -2.91 16.04 7.31
C GLU A 86 -2.57 16.86 6.06
N SER A 87 -1.74 16.34 5.16
CA SER A 87 -1.42 17.03 3.93
C SER A 87 -2.62 16.97 3.03
N THR A 88 -3.26 18.13 2.94
CA THR A 88 -4.19 18.55 1.91
C THR A 88 -3.77 18.01 0.55
N GLY A 89 -4.67 17.27 -0.10
CA GLY A 89 -4.46 16.64 -1.39
C GLY A 89 -3.86 17.56 -2.44
N THR A 90 -2.55 17.45 -2.64
CA THR A 90 -1.93 17.76 -3.92
C THR A 90 -2.15 16.56 -4.82
N GLU A 91 -3.29 16.61 -5.53
CA GLU A 91 -3.58 15.76 -6.68
C GLU A 91 -2.31 15.66 -7.55
N GLY A 92 -1.66 14.50 -7.57
CA GLY A 92 -0.65 14.17 -8.60
C GLY A 92 0.76 13.79 -8.14
N SER A 93 1.16 13.95 -6.87
CA SER A 93 2.43 13.34 -6.39
C SER A 93 2.14 12.03 -5.66
N GLY A 94 1.75 11.01 -6.42
CA GLY A 94 1.34 9.73 -5.87
C GLY A 94 2.50 8.96 -5.22
N THR A 95 2.19 8.25 -4.13
CA THR A 95 3.12 7.38 -3.38
C THR A 95 4.00 6.53 -4.29
N LEU A 96 3.42 5.92 -5.33
CA LEU A 96 4.13 5.06 -6.28
C LEU A 96 5.12 5.82 -7.18
N SER A 97 4.76 7.02 -7.64
CA SER A 97 5.64 7.85 -8.48
C SER A 97 6.86 8.32 -7.70
N THR A 98 6.67 8.76 -6.45
CA THR A 98 7.77 9.12 -5.57
C THR A 98 8.62 7.90 -5.22
N TYR A 99 7.99 6.73 -5.02
CA TYR A 99 8.71 5.48 -4.79
C TYR A 99 9.63 5.13 -5.97
N LEU A 100 9.11 5.16 -7.20
CA LEU A 100 9.88 4.90 -8.42
C LEU A 100 11.07 5.85 -8.57
N ALA A 101 10.90 7.13 -8.22
CA ALA A 101 11.98 8.11 -8.27
C ALA A 101 13.10 7.80 -7.27
N CYS A 102 12.75 7.33 -6.06
CA CYS A 102 13.73 6.98 -5.02
C CYS A 102 14.38 5.60 -5.25
N TYR A 103 13.64 4.66 -5.84
CA TYR A 103 14.00 3.24 -5.88
C TYR A 103 13.80 2.59 -7.28
N PRO A 104 14.39 3.14 -8.36
CA PRO A 104 14.06 2.74 -9.72
C PRO A 104 14.54 1.34 -10.12
N MET A 105 15.49 0.76 -9.37
CA MET A 105 16.16 -0.50 -9.72
C MET A 105 15.78 -1.67 -8.78
N GLU A 106 14.90 -1.43 -7.82
CA GLU A 106 14.49 -2.46 -6.86
C GLU A 106 13.57 -3.49 -7.50
N GLN A 107 13.69 -4.73 -7.06
CA GLN A 107 12.91 -5.85 -7.58
C GLN A 107 12.25 -6.61 -6.43
N TYR A 108 11.00 -6.99 -6.63
CA TYR A 108 10.19 -7.66 -5.63
C TYR A 108 9.59 -8.96 -6.19
N THR A 109 9.35 -9.94 -5.32
CA THR A 109 8.46 -11.04 -5.67
C THR A 109 7.03 -10.54 -5.64
N ASP A 110 6.66 -9.78 -4.62
CA ASP A 110 5.28 -9.37 -4.37
C ASP A 110 5.23 -7.91 -3.92
N ILE A 111 4.34 -7.14 -4.56
CA ILE A 111 4.00 -5.78 -4.13
C ILE A 111 2.53 -5.77 -3.70
N PHE A 112 2.27 -5.22 -2.53
CA PHE A 112 0.94 -4.95 -2.00
C PHE A 112 0.75 -3.43 -1.95
N TYR A 113 -0.16 -2.92 -2.77
CA TYR A 113 -0.48 -1.51 -2.86
C TYR A 113 -1.82 -1.25 -2.16
N VAL A 114 -1.78 -0.62 -0.99
CA VAL A 114 -2.95 -0.31 -0.16
C VAL A 114 -3.38 1.12 -0.46
N THR A 115 -4.60 1.32 -0.98
CA THR A 115 -5.07 2.65 -1.41
C THR A 115 -6.57 2.82 -1.25
N GLY A 116 -7.01 4.06 -1.02
CA GLY A 116 -8.42 4.46 -1.01
C GLY A 116 -8.89 5.05 -2.34
N ALA A 117 -8.00 5.11 -3.36
CA ALA A 117 -8.33 5.67 -4.67
C ALA A 117 -7.58 4.99 -5.81
N ILE A 118 -8.32 4.45 -6.77
CA ILE A 118 -7.77 3.88 -8.01
C ILE A 118 -7.84 4.91 -9.13
N SER A 119 -6.77 5.03 -9.90
CA SER A 119 -6.72 5.83 -11.13
C SER A 119 -5.79 5.19 -12.14
N ALA A 120 -5.94 5.55 -13.43
CA ALA A 120 -5.04 5.06 -14.48
C ALA A 120 -3.57 5.39 -14.17
N VAL A 121 -3.29 6.60 -13.66
CA VAL A 121 -1.93 7.03 -13.29
C VAL A 121 -1.32 6.13 -12.20
N LYS A 122 -2.12 5.74 -11.19
CA LYS A 122 -1.66 4.84 -10.11
C LYS A 122 -1.43 3.42 -10.62
N ILE A 123 -2.32 2.92 -11.48
CA ILE A 123 -2.20 1.61 -12.13
C ILE A 123 -0.94 1.54 -13.00
N ASP A 124 -0.71 2.55 -13.83
CA ASP A 124 0.47 2.63 -14.70
C ASP A 124 1.75 2.72 -13.88
N ALA A 125 1.77 3.54 -12.82
CA ALA A 125 2.91 3.64 -11.91
C ALA A 125 3.20 2.30 -11.21
N LEU A 126 2.17 1.58 -10.73
CA LEU A 126 2.34 0.24 -10.17
C LEU A 126 2.86 -0.75 -11.22
N ALA A 127 2.39 -0.62 -12.47
CA ALA A 127 2.79 -1.50 -13.56
C ALA A 127 4.28 -1.37 -13.92
N MET A 128 4.88 -0.19 -13.67
CA MET A 128 6.30 0.09 -13.89
C MET A 128 7.22 -0.49 -12.81
N LEU A 129 6.70 -0.87 -11.65
CA LEU A 129 7.50 -1.50 -10.60
C LEU A 129 7.85 -2.94 -10.98
N MET A 130 9.14 -3.30 -10.81
CA MET A 130 9.63 -4.63 -11.14
C MET A 130 9.21 -5.64 -10.07
N ALA A 131 8.08 -6.31 -10.31
CA ALA A 131 7.62 -7.40 -9.45
C ALA A 131 6.90 -8.53 -10.20
N ASN A 132 7.03 -9.75 -9.67
CA ASN A 132 6.34 -10.93 -10.19
C ASN A 132 4.83 -10.85 -9.96
N LYS A 133 4.41 -10.47 -8.74
CA LYS A 133 3.01 -10.24 -8.39
C LYS A 133 2.82 -8.82 -7.87
N ARG A 134 1.70 -8.22 -8.26
CA ARG A 134 1.26 -6.89 -7.83
C ARG A 134 -0.20 -7.01 -7.41
N ASN A 135 -0.49 -6.74 -6.16
CA ASN A 135 -1.82 -6.83 -5.58
C ASN A 135 -2.25 -5.45 -5.09
N ILE A 136 -3.37 -4.98 -5.60
CA ILE A 136 -4.03 -3.76 -5.14
C ILE A 136 -5.01 -4.16 -4.03
N ILE A 137 -4.88 -3.55 -2.86
CA ILE A 137 -5.82 -3.64 -1.76
C ILE A 137 -6.57 -2.31 -1.74
N TYR A 138 -7.79 -2.32 -2.27
CA TYR A 138 -8.62 -1.13 -2.41
C TYR A 138 -9.60 -1.02 -1.25
N ILE A 139 -9.49 0.07 -0.49
CA ILE A 139 -10.37 0.36 0.64
C ILE A 139 -11.56 1.16 0.11
N GLN A 140 -12.76 0.57 0.19
CA GLN A 140 -14.00 1.15 -0.29
C GLN A 140 -14.78 1.82 0.84
N ASP A 141 -15.17 3.07 0.61
CA ASP A 141 -16.16 3.79 1.40
C ASP A 141 -17.59 3.37 0.97
N ILE A 142 -18.54 3.45 1.89
CA ILE A 142 -19.93 3.00 1.78
C ILE A 142 -20.71 3.89 0.80
N GLU A 143 -20.34 5.17 0.74
CA GLU A 143 -20.91 6.16 -0.18
C GLU A 143 -20.22 6.12 -1.55
N GLU A 144 -20.05 4.94 -2.13
CA GLU A 144 -19.75 4.83 -3.56
C GLU A 144 -21.01 5.20 -4.35
N ASP A 145 -21.00 6.39 -4.93
CA ASP A 145 -22.01 6.78 -5.91
C ASP A 145 -22.02 5.73 -7.05
N ALA A 146 -23.19 5.46 -7.64
CA ALA A 146 -23.33 4.45 -8.71
C ALA A 146 -22.33 4.64 -9.89
N LYS A 147 -21.81 5.87 -10.07
CA LYS A 147 -20.73 6.19 -11.02
C LYS A 147 -19.37 5.64 -10.59
N GLU A 148 -18.98 5.76 -9.33
CA GLU A 148 -17.70 5.21 -8.83
C GLU A 148 -17.66 3.69 -8.94
N TRP A 149 -18.80 3.02 -8.76
CA TRP A 149 -18.95 1.58 -9.00
C TRP A 149 -18.77 1.17 -10.47
N GLU A 150 -19.20 2.01 -11.43
CA GLU A 150 -18.93 1.75 -12.85
C GLU A 150 -17.47 2.03 -13.21
N TYR A 151 -16.85 3.06 -12.62
CA TYR A 151 -15.43 3.36 -12.81
C TYR A 151 -14.53 2.27 -12.23
N SER A 152 -14.83 1.75 -11.03
CA SER A 152 -14.07 0.67 -10.41
C SER A 152 -14.09 -0.60 -11.27
N LYS A 153 -15.24 -0.98 -11.84
CA LYS A 153 -15.34 -2.08 -12.82
C LYS A 153 -14.52 -1.87 -14.09
N ALA A 154 -14.42 -0.64 -14.58
CA ALA A 154 -13.59 -0.34 -15.74
C ALA A 154 -12.09 -0.57 -15.42
N TYR A 155 -11.67 -0.22 -14.20
CA TYR A 155 -10.32 -0.46 -13.72
C TYR A 155 -10.04 -1.94 -13.41
N GLU A 156 -11.01 -2.69 -12.87
CA GLU A 156 -10.88 -4.14 -12.61
C GLU A 156 -10.38 -4.90 -13.84
N LYS A 157 -10.97 -4.62 -15.00
CA LYS A 157 -10.57 -5.26 -16.26
C LYS A 157 -9.14 -4.89 -16.64
N GLY A 158 -8.77 -3.61 -16.56
CA GLY A 158 -7.42 -3.14 -16.87
C GLY A 158 -6.35 -3.70 -15.91
N ILE A 159 -6.67 -3.79 -14.62
CA ILE A 159 -5.81 -4.38 -13.58
C ILE A 159 -5.56 -5.86 -13.89
N ALA A 160 -6.61 -6.61 -14.25
CA ALA A 160 -6.49 -8.02 -14.61
C ALA A 160 -5.69 -8.24 -15.91
N GLU A 161 -5.89 -7.40 -16.93
CA GLU A 161 -5.13 -7.45 -18.19
C GLU A 161 -3.62 -7.21 -17.98
N LEU A 162 -3.26 -6.41 -16.98
CA LEU A 162 -1.88 -6.17 -16.55
C LEU A 162 -1.33 -7.28 -15.62
N GLY A 163 -2.12 -8.34 -15.37
CA GLY A 163 -1.73 -9.46 -14.50
C GLY A 163 -1.65 -9.11 -13.01
N MET A 164 -2.35 -8.04 -12.59
CA MET A 164 -2.38 -7.58 -11.21
C MET A 164 -3.61 -8.13 -10.49
N GLY A 165 -3.46 -8.42 -9.19
CA GLY A 165 -4.58 -8.78 -8.31
C GLY A 165 -5.29 -7.54 -7.77
N LEU A 166 -6.60 -7.66 -7.52
CA LEU A 166 -7.38 -6.66 -6.81
C LEU A 166 -8.12 -7.35 -5.66
N SER A 167 -8.02 -6.79 -4.46
CA SER A 167 -8.77 -7.17 -3.28
C SER A 167 -9.53 -5.96 -2.76
N LEU A 168 -10.83 -6.12 -2.55
CA LEU A 168 -11.72 -5.08 -2.03
C LEU A 168 -11.87 -5.27 -0.52
N ILE A 169 -11.67 -4.20 0.24
CA ILE A 169 -11.92 -4.17 1.68
C ILE A 169 -12.96 -3.08 1.96
N ASN A 170 -14.06 -3.47 2.59
CA ASN A 170 -15.08 -2.51 3.00
C ASN A 170 -14.77 -1.99 4.41
N VAL A 171 -14.84 -0.67 4.60
CA VAL A 171 -14.59 -0.02 5.91
C VAL A 171 -15.45 -0.62 7.03
N ASN A 172 -16.69 -1.07 6.75
CA ASN A 172 -17.56 -1.68 7.77
C ASN A 172 -17.22 -3.13 8.12
N ASN A 173 -16.52 -3.85 7.23
CA ASN A 173 -16.23 -5.28 7.38
C ASN A 173 -14.74 -5.57 7.45
N LEU A 174 -13.96 -4.55 7.79
CA LEU A 174 -12.50 -4.49 7.64
C LEU A 174 -11.80 -5.72 8.22
N GLN A 175 -12.11 -6.09 9.46
CA GLN A 175 -11.51 -7.26 10.12
C GLN A 175 -11.74 -8.55 9.32
N SER A 176 -12.97 -8.76 8.83
CA SER A 176 -13.33 -9.99 8.10
C SER A 176 -12.74 -10.03 6.69
N ASP A 177 -12.59 -8.86 6.05
CA ASP A 177 -12.03 -8.74 4.71
C ASP A 177 -10.50 -8.87 4.74
N ILE A 178 -9.83 -8.28 5.73
CA ILE A 178 -8.39 -8.46 5.96
C ILE A 178 -8.05 -9.93 6.20
N GLN A 179 -8.83 -10.64 7.01
CA GLN A 179 -8.61 -12.07 7.26
C GLN A 179 -8.77 -12.95 6.01
N ARG A 180 -9.51 -12.49 5.00
CA ARG A 180 -9.70 -13.20 3.73
C ARG A 180 -8.60 -12.93 2.72
N LEU A 181 -7.71 -11.97 2.96
CA LEU A 181 -6.53 -11.76 2.12
C LEU A 181 -5.68 -13.03 2.17
N GLN A 182 -5.68 -13.79 1.07
CA GLN A 182 -4.82 -14.96 0.95
C GLN A 182 -3.38 -14.51 0.75
N LEU A 183 -2.67 -14.34 1.87
CA LEU A 183 -1.23 -14.13 1.92
C LEU A 183 -0.55 -15.49 1.71
N SER A 184 -0.61 -16.00 0.48
CA SER A 184 -0.05 -17.31 0.07
C SER A 184 1.13 -17.17 -0.88
#